data_AF-A0A974NNH0-F1
#
_entry.id   AF-A0A974NNH0-F1
#
_cell.length_a   1.000
_cell.length_b   1.000
_cell.length_c   1.000
_cell.angle_alpha   90.00
_cell.angle_beta   90.00
_cell.angle_gamma   90.00
#
_symmetry.space_group_name_H-M   'P 1'
#
loop_
_entity.id
_entity.type
_entity.pdbx_description
1 polymer ?
#
loop_
_entity_poly.entity_id
_entity_poly.type
_entity_poly.pdbx_seq_one_letter_code
_entity_poly.pdbx_strand_id
1 'polypeptide(L)'
;MGTCELCEREGIELTIHHLTPREEGGSHMPTAMLCKACHKQIHALYSNRVLGIRLYTIKLLQDDEELKKYLKWVKKQPASTAVRTRKSKHKY
;
A
#
# COMPACT_ATOMS: atom_id res chain seq x y z
N MET A 1 11.39 1.79 14.21
CA MET A 1 11.58 1.56 12.75
C MET A 1 11.34 0.09 12.47
N GLY A 2 10.78 -0.27 11.33
CA GLY A 2 10.46 -1.66 10.99
C GLY A 2 10.53 -1.96 9.50
N THR A 3 10.02 -3.13 9.10
CA THR A 3 9.98 -3.59 7.70
C THR A 3 8.57 -3.44 7.13
N CYS A 4 8.46 -2.78 5.99
CA CYS A 4 7.18 -2.60 5.31
C CYS A 4 6.72 -3.90 4.65
N GLU A 5 5.55 -4.41 5.02
CA GLU A 5 5.04 -5.71 4.52
C GLU A 5 4.78 -5.74 3.00
N LEU A 6 4.58 -4.59 2.37
CA LEU A 6 4.33 -4.52 0.92
C LEU A 6 5.59 -4.39 0.05
N CYS A 7 6.52 -3.50 0.42
CA CYS A 7 7.73 -3.22 -0.39
C CYS A 7 9.03 -3.75 0.22
N GLU A 8 8.96 -4.35 1.41
CA GLU A 8 10.07 -5.00 2.10
C GLU A 8 11.24 -4.07 2.47
N ARG A 9 11.04 -2.75 2.42
CA ARG A 9 12.04 -1.80 2.91
C ARG A 9 12.10 -1.82 4.44
N GLU A 10 13.30 -1.87 4.96
CA GLU A 10 13.61 -1.88 6.39
C GLU A 10 13.98 -0.49 6.91
N GLY A 11 14.08 -0.34 8.23
CA GLY A 11 14.55 0.90 8.85
C GLY A 11 13.63 2.10 8.61
N ILE A 12 12.35 1.87 8.31
CA ILE A 12 11.40 2.92 7.94
C ILE A 12 10.25 3.05 8.94
N GLU A 13 9.65 4.23 9.00
CA GLU A 13 8.40 4.45 9.73
C GLU A 13 7.23 3.74 9.04
N LEU A 14 6.43 3.04 9.84
CA LEU A 14 5.29 2.26 9.39
C LEU A 14 3.98 2.87 9.89
N THR A 15 2.92 2.55 9.17
CA THR A 15 1.55 2.97 9.43
C THR A 15 0.65 1.74 9.28
N ILE A 16 -0.41 1.68 10.08
CA ILE A 16 -1.41 0.62 9.97
C ILE A 16 -2.27 0.90 8.74
N HIS A 17 -2.37 -0.09 7.86
CA HIS A 17 -3.28 -0.10 6.72
C HIS A 17 -4.31 -1.21 6.92
N HIS A 18 -5.59 -0.90 6.68
CA HIS A 18 -6.65 -1.90 6.71
C HIS A 18 -6.78 -2.47 5.30
N LEU A 19 -6.51 -3.77 5.13
CA LEU A 19 -6.49 -4.40 3.81
C LEU A 19 -7.90 -4.41 3.20
N THR A 20 -8.92 -4.68 4.01
CA THR A 20 -10.29 -4.28 3.73
C THR A 20 -10.54 -2.93 4.39
N PRO A 21 -10.93 -1.86 3.66
CA PRO A 21 -11.20 -0.57 4.28
C PRO A 21 -12.31 -0.64 5.33
N ARG A 22 -12.21 0.19 6.38
CA ARG A 22 -13.22 0.23 7.45
C ARG A 22 -14.63 0.55 6.93
N GLU A 23 -14.71 1.45 5.94
CA GLU A 23 -15.97 1.83 5.27
C GLU A 23 -16.62 0.65 4.53
N GLU A 24 -15.84 -0.37 4.14
CA GLU A 24 -16.30 -1.60 3.49
C GLU A 24 -16.46 -2.75 4.51
N GLY A 25 -16.60 -2.44 5.81
CA GLY A 25 -16.77 -3.42 6.88
C GLY A 25 -15.46 -4.00 7.45
N GLY A 26 -14.30 -3.46 7.07
CA GLY A 26 -12.99 -4.00 7.44
C GLY A 26 -12.48 -3.70 8.85
N SER A 27 -13.30 -3.18 9.76
CA SER A 27 -12.86 -2.72 11.09
C SER A 27 -12.21 -3.79 11.96
N HIS A 28 -12.59 -5.06 11.78
CA HIS A 28 -12.03 -6.22 12.49
C HIS A 28 -11.28 -7.18 11.54
N MET A 29 -11.04 -6.74 10.30
CA MET A 29 -10.35 -7.52 9.28
C MET A 29 -8.83 -7.34 9.38
N PRO A 30 -8.04 -8.20 8.70
CA PRO A 30 -6.60 -8.12 8.72
C PRO A 30 -6.07 -6.72 8.36
N THR A 31 -5.03 -6.31 9.10
CA THR A 31 -4.28 -5.09 8.85
C THR A 31 -2.86 -5.42 8.44
N ALA A 32 -2.16 -4.45 7.86
CA ALA A 32 -0.75 -4.56 7.51
C ALA A 32 0.02 -3.29 7.90
N MET A 33 1.28 -3.48 8.27
CA MET A 33 2.26 -2.46 8.59
C MET A 33 2.97 -1.99 7.32
N LEU A 34 2.55 -0.84 6.81
CA LEU A 34 3.05 -0.28 5.56
C LEU A 34 3.81 1.02 5.78
N CYS A 35 4.88 1.25 5.03
CA CYS A 35 5.51 2.57 5.02
C CYS A 35 4.57 3.64 4.46
N LYS A 36 4.77 4.89 4.87
CA LYS A 36 3.94 6.04 4.43
C LYS A 36 3.83 6.16 2.90
N ALA A 37 4.88 5.78 2.17
CA ALA A 37 4.91 5.81 0.71
C ALA A 37 3.96 4.78 0.09
N CYS A 38 4.04 3.51 0.51
CA CYS A 38 3.17 2.43 0.04
C CYS A 38 1.71 2.72 0.41
N HIS A 39 1.46 3.13 1.64
CA HIS A 39 0.10 3.46 2.09
C HIS A 39 -0.52 4.56 1.22
N LYS A 40 0.21 5.66 0.97
CA LYS A 40 -0.26 6.72 0.07
C LYS A 40 -0.45 6.24 -1.36
N GLN A 41 0.44 5.38 -1.86
CA GLN A 41 0.36 4.86 -3.22
C GLN A 41 -0.90 4.02 -3.45
N ILE A 42 -1.24 3.12 -2.52
CA ILE A 42 -2.46 2.31 -2.59
C ILE A 42 -3.69 3.22 -2.75
N HIS A 43 -3.87 4.20 -1.86
CA HIS A 43 -5.00 5.12 -1.92
C HIS A 43 -4.90 6.17 -3.04
N ALA A 44 -3.76 6.29 -3.72
CA ALA A 44 -3.64 7.11 -4.91
C ALA A 44 -4.11 6.37 -6.17
N LEU A 45 -4.01 5.03 -6.20
CA LEU A 45 -4.37 4.18 -7.33
C LEU A 45 -5.79 3.59 -7.21
N TYR A 46 -6.22 3.21 -6.02
CA TYR A 46 -7.47 2.47 -5.83
C TYR A 46 -8.48 3.22 -4.96
N SER A 47 -9.76 2.99 -5.28
CA SER A 47 -10.88 3.29 -4.40
C SER A 47 -10.97 2.28 -3.25
N ASN A 48 -11.64 2.66 -2.15
CA ASN A 48 -11.88 1.74 -1.03
C ASN A 48 -12.67 0.50 -1.48
N ARG A 49 -13.65 0.69 -2.36
CA ARG A 49 -14.43 -0.40 -2.96
C ARG A 49 -13.56 -1.43 -3.68
N VAL A 50 -12.60 -1.00 -4.50
CA VAL A 50 -11.70 -1.95 -5.18
C VAL A 50 -10.79 -2.68 -4.20
N LEU A 51 -10.29 -1.99 -3.17
CA LEU A 51 -9.50 -2.64 -2.12
C LEU A 51 -10.30 -3.73 -1.41
N GLY A 52 -11.54 -3.43 -1.01
CA GLY A 52 -12.41 -4.38 -0.32
C GLY A 52 -12.79 -5.61 -1.13
N ILE A 53 -12.86 -5.51 -2.47
CA ILE A 53 -13.32 -6.62 -3.34
C ILE A 53 -12.17 -7.39 -3.98
N ARG A 54 -11.11 -6.71 -4.42
CA ARG A 54 -10.07 -7.30 -5.29
C ARG A 54 -8.66 -7.31 -4.69
N LEU A 55 -8.37 -6.41 -3.74
CA LEU A 55 -7.00 -6.17 -3.25
C LEU A 55 -6.90 -6.20 -1.72
N TYR A 56 -7.65 -7.11 -1.08
CA TYR A 56 -7.80 -7.19 0.38
C TYR A 56 -6.74 -8.07 1.09
N THR A 57 -5.64 -8.41 0.41
CA THR A 57 -4.49 -9.09 1.02
C THR A 57 -3.17 -8.51 0.52
N ILE A 58 -2.09 -8.67 1.29
CA ILE A 58 -0.74 -8.27 0.84
C ILE A 58 -0.36 -8.97 -0.46
N LYS A 59 -0.68 -10.27 -0.59
CA LYS A 59 -0.36 -11.03 -1.79
C LYS A 59 -1.07 -10.47 -3.03
N LEU A 60 -2.36 -10.13 -2.90
CA LEU A 60 -3.13 -9.49 -3.98
C LEU A 60 -2.54 -8.12 -4.37
N LEU A 61 -2.15 -7.31 -3.37
CA LEU A 61 -1.50 -6.02 -3.62
C LEU A 61 -0.12 -6.16 -4.30
N GLN A 62 0.65 -7.21 -3.97
CA GLN A 62 1.95 -7.48 -4.59
C GLN A 62 1.83 -8.00 -6.02
N ASP A 63 0.77 -8.75 -6.32
CA ASP A 63 0.53 -9.36 -7.62
C ASP A 63 -0.19 -8.43 -8.61
N ASP A 64 -0.80 -7.34 -8.14
CA ASP A 64 -1.40 -6.32 -9.00
C ASP A 64 -0.37 -5.64 -9.92
N GLU A 65 -0.66 -5.53 -11.21
CA GLU A 65 0.27 -5.04 -12.24
C GLU A 65 0.72 -3.59 -12.04
N GLU A 66 -0.15 -2.70 -11.60
CA GLU A 66 0.18 -1.28 -11.39
C GLU A 66 0.99 -1.10 -10.11
N LEU A 67 0.63 -1.80 -9.04
CA LEU A 67 1.42 -1.81 -7.81
C LEU A 67 2.78 -2.48 -8.00
N LYS A 68 2.85 -3.60 -8.70
CA LYS A 68 4.10 -4.35 -8.93
C LYS A 68 5.18 -3.50 -9.61
N LYS A 69 4.80 -2.64 -10.57
CA LYS A 69 5.72 -1.66 -11.18
C LYS A 69 6.25 -0.67 -10.13
N TYR A 70 5.36 -0.12 -9.31
CA TYR A 70 5.73 0.77 -8.21
C TYR A 70 6.63 0.07 -7.18
N LEU A 71 6.31 -1.16 -6.77
CA LEU A 71 7.05 -1.91 -5.76
C LEU A 71 8.49 -2.21 -6.21
N LYS A 72 8.66 -2.60 -7.48
CA LYS A 72 10.00 -2.79 -8.08
C LYS A 72 10.86 -1.53 -8.04
N TRP A 73 10.25 -0.35 -8.17
CA TRP A 73 10.96 0.92 -8.12
C TRP A 73 11.21 1.39 -6.68
N VAL A 74 10.19 1.35 -5.82
CA VAL A 74 10.25 1.90 -4.47
C VAL A 74 11.23 1.12 -3.59
N LYS A 75 11.33 -0.21 -3.78
CA LYS A 75 12.26 -1.08 -3.05
C LYS A 75 13.73 -0.68 -3.24
N LYS A 76 14.06 0.00 -4.34
CA LYS A 76 15.41 0.50 -4.65
C LYS A 76 15.71 1.87 -4.04
N GLN A 77 14.72 2.54 -3.45
CA GLN A 77 14.89 3.88 -2.88
C GLN A 77 15.36 3.79 -1.42
N PRO A 78 16.32 4.63 -0.99
CA PRO A 78 16.72 4.72 0.40
C PRO A 78 15.53 4.90 1.35
N ALA A 79 15.62 4.34 2.57
CA ALA A 79 14.57 4.46 3.58
C ALA A 79 14.31 5.92 3.98
N SER A 80 15.33 6.78 3.89
CA SER A 80 15.26 8.22 4.14
C SER A 80 14.62 9.02 3.00
N THR A 81 14.42 8.43 1.82
CA THR A 81 13.90 9.15 0.65
C THR A 81 12.41 9.44 0.79
N ALA A 82 12.07 10.73 0.74
CA ALA A 82 10.69 11.17 0.63
C ALA A 82 10.12 10.83 -0.76
N VAL A 83 9.29 9.79 -0.83
CA VAL A 83 8.60 9.38 -2.06
C VAL A 83 7.40 10.29 -2.30
N ARG A 84 7.41 11.05 -3.40
CA ARG A 84 6.26 11.85 -3.83
C ARG A 84 5.23 10.95 -4.51
N THR A 85 4.01 10.93 -3.98
CA THR A 85 2.88 10.22 -4.57
C THR A 85 2.00 11.20 -5.34
N ARG A 86 1.77 10.97 -6.63
CA ARG A 86 0.80 11.71 -7.43
C ARG A 86 -0.53 10.95 -7.41
N LYS A 87 -1.64 11.63 -7.08
CA LYS A 87 -2.97 11.03 -7.15
C LYS A 87 -3.30 10.69 -8.61
N SER A 88 -3.76 9.46 -8.87
CA SER A 88 -4.30 9.12 -10.19
C SER A 88 -5.60 9.89 -10.42
N LYS A 89 -5.79 10.40 -11.66
CA LYS A 89 -7.06 11.00 -12.09
C LYS A 89 -8.17 9.95 -12.29
N HIS A 90 -7.78 8.69 -12.44
CA HIS A 90 -8.66 7.54 -12.48
C HIS A 90 -8.24 6.60 -11.37
N LYS A 91 -9.00 6.59 -10.29
CA LYS A 91 -8.91 5.52 -9.31
C LYS A 91 -9.69 4.34 -9.86
N TYR A 92 -9.06 3.17 -9.90
CA TYR A 92 -9.75 1.95 -10.26
C TYR A 92 -10.86 1.64 -9.25
#